data_AF-A0A7J7KUW1-F1
#
_entry.id   AF-A0A7J7KUW1-F1
#
_cell.length_a   1.000
_cell.length_b   1.000
_cell.length_c   1.000
_cell.angle_alpha   90.00
_cell.angle_beta   90.00
_cell.angle_gamma   90.00
#
_symmetry.space_group_name_H-M   'P 1'
#
loop_
_entity.id
_entity.type
_entity.pdbx_description
1 polymer ?
#
loop_
_entity_poly.entity_id
_entity_poly.type
_entity_poly.pdbx_seq_one_letter_code
_entity_poly.pdbx_strand_id
1 'polypeptide(L)'
;MGGVDNQQDDRAIHDKLFLDVPTYHNNHTSFSRGESYWKPLLPQHDITFEAAWPELFIDRNGGYWDVPEAISLNFSSLIFESGLRYRVGLHKNSGNPQAVNANCGDPPLALMPGLCTKAVFSYENSRDIWREKEVKKSNIRTRSGRRNVSQSYDVRLNEPHAAISGIVGGTCAAWLSGRRSSLAIDGAQSREQAVKNRSLIAADLFGSFCYTFQHGKFKNLYGDLTRVDARLNICSASAFACGAAHLVSNVFRKSSMKSQVNQLAAPRLNLILQQQVAGPIVFRVDSKLSLGSSGERFGPHIEDVMYSLSYSLRLLKSGKVVAWYSPKRKEGMVELRLYEF
;
A
#
# COMPACT_ATOMS: atom_id res chain seq x y z
N MET A 1 -19.61 18.57 -54.17
CA MET A 1 -18.85 19.74 -53.66
C MET A 1 -19.53 20.10 -52.34
N GLY A 2 -19.14 19.51 -51.21
CA GLY A 2 -17.87 19.76 -50.50
C GLY A 2 -18.17 20.84 -49.44
N GLY A 3 -18.04 20.65 -48.13
CA GLY A 3 -17.31 19.64 -47.39
C GLY A 3 -17.93 19.34 -46.02
N VAL A 4 -17.40 18.26 -45.47
CA VAL A 4 -17.67 17.66 -44.15
C VAL A 4 -16.68 18.30 -43.19
N ASP A 5 -17.15 19.08 -42.22
CA ASP A 5 -16.32 19.51 -41.10
C ASP A 5 -16.40 18.45 -40.00
N ASN A 6 -15.49 17.49 -40.12
CA ASN A 6 -15.09 16.59 -39.03
C ASN A 6 -14.37 17.43 -37.97
N GLN A 7 -15.06 17.73 -36.88
CA GLN A 7 -14.41 18.27 -35.68
C GLN A 7 -13.76 17.10 -34.92
N GLN A 8 -12.50 16.86 -35.30
CA GLN A 8 -11.58 15.90 -34.72
C GLN A 8 -11.42 16.20 -33.21
N ASP A 9 -11.82 15.24 -32.37
CA ASP A 9 -11.69 15.24 -30.91
C ASP A 9 -10.20 14.97 -30.58
N ASP A 10 -9.35 16.01 -30.65
CA ASP A 10 -7.94 15.96 -30.25
C ASP A 10 -7.82 15.86 -28.71
N ARG A 11 -8.08 14.67 -28.17
CA ARG A 11 -7.69 14.31 -26.81
C ARG A 11 -6.22 13.90 -26.81
N ALA A 12 -5.34 14.85 -26.52
CA ALA A 12 -3.94 14.57 -26.23
C ALA A 12 -3.84 13.60 -25.03
N ILE A 13 -3.54 12.34 -25.31
CA ILE A 13 -3.13 11.34 -24.30
C ILE A 13 -1.71 11.73 -23.87
N HIS A 14 -1.60 12.37 -22.71
CA HIS A 14 -0.28 12.67 -22.14
C HIS A 14 0.34 11.39 -21.58
N ASP A 15 1.22 10.77 -22.37
CA ASP A 15 2.13 9.74 -21.88
C ASP A 15 3.21 10.39 -21.00
N LYS A 16 3.39 9.89 -19.79
CA LYS A 16 4.45 10.35 -18.88
C LYS A 16 5.45 9.21 -18.66
N LEU A 17 6.68 9.43 -19.12
CA LEU A 17 7.85 8.65 -18.73
C LEU A 17 8.57 9.43 -17.64
N PHE A 18 8.74 8.81 -16.47
CA PHE A 18 9.58 9.33 -15.39
C PHE A 18 10.82 8.44 -15.29
N LEU A 19 11.98 9.06 -15.33
CA LEU A 19 13.26 8.41 -15.06
C LEU A 19 13.79 9.03 -13.78
N ASP A 20 13.78 8.26 -12.70
CA ASP A 20 14.35 8.67 -11.42
C ASP A 20 15.66 7.91 -11.21
N VAL A 21 16.74 8.64 -10.96
CA VAL A 21 18.06 8.07 -10.63
C VAL A 21 18.40 8.45 -9.20
N PRO A 22 17.84 7.75 -8.19
CA PRO A 22 18.18 8.03 -6.80
C PRO A 22 19.63 7.63 -6.53
N THR A 23 20.44 8.62 -6.13
CA THR A 23 21.81 8.40 -5.66
C THR A 23 21.80 8.38 -4.14
N TYR A 24 22.09 7.23 -3.54
CA TYR A 24 22.28 7.11 -2.10
C TYR A 24 23.77 7.11 -1.78
N HIS A 25 24.19 8.04 -0.92
CA HIS A 25 25.54 8.05 -0.35
C HIS A 25 25.55 7.16 0.89
N ASN A 26 26.14 5.97 0.78
CA ASN A 26 26.47 5.14 1.93
C ASN A 26 28.00 5.04 2.00
N ASN A 27 28.57 5.20 3.20
CA ASN A 27 29.99 5.50 3.45
C ASN A 27 31.03 4.48 2.93
N HIS A 28 30.63 3.46 2.16
CA HIS A 28 31.57 2.50 1.57
C HIS A 28 31.40 2.15 0.09
N THR A 29 30.35 2.57 -0.61
CA THR A 29 30.25 2.48 -2.09
C THR A 29 29.08 3.32 -2.59
N SER A 30 29.30 4.20 -3.58
CA SER A 30 28.23 4.89 -4.30
C SER A 30 27.61 3.93 -5.33
N PHE A 31 26.42 3.40 -5.05
CA PHE A 31 25.62 2.67 -6.04
C PHE A 31 24.61 3.63 -6.68
N SER A 32 24.68 3.80 -8.00
CA SER A 32 23.63 4.49 -8.75
C SER A 32 22.47 3.53 -8.95
N ARG A 33 21.29 3.85 -8.42
CA ARG A 33 20.05 3.15 -8.74
C ARG A 33 19.37 3.88 -9.88
N GLY A 34 18.88 3.13 -10.87
CA GLY A 34 18.01 3.66 -11.92
C GLY A 34 16.62 3.06 -11.80
N GLU A 35 15.61 3.90 -11.77
CA GLU A 35 14.20 3.54 -11.83
C GLU A 35 13.56 4.24 -13.04
N SER A 36 12.83 3.46 -13.83
CA SER A 36 12.07 3.98 -14.96
C SER A 36 10.61 3.59 -14.80
N TYR A 37 9.73 4.57 -14.97
CA TYR A 37 8.30 4.45 -14.78
C TYR A 37 7.57 5.00 -16.00
N TRP A 38 6.72 4.19 -16.60
CA TRP A 38 5.88 4.61 -17.72
C TRP A 38 4.42 4.28 -17.46
N LYS A 39 3.55 5.29 -17.59
CA LYS A 39 2.11 5.17 -17.37
C LYS A 39 1.32 5.88 -18.48
N PRO A 40 0.81 5.16 -19.49
CA PRO A 40 -0.13 5.71 -20.45
C PRO A 40 -1.52 5.80 -19.79
N LEU A 41 -2.26 6.85 -20.11
CA LEU A 41 -3.58 7.09 -19.53
C LEU A 41 -4.65 6.49 -20.45
N LEU A 42 -5.22 5.33 -20.09
CA LEU A 42 -6.40 4.80 -20.77
C LEU A 42 -7.67 5.21 -20.00
N PRO A 43 -8.82 5.41 -20.68
CA PRO A 43 -10.02 5.98 -20.05
C PRO A 43 -10.55 5.22 -18.82
N GLN A 44 -10.27 3.91 -18.73
CA GLN A 44 -10.79 3.03 -17.67
C GLN A 44 -9.74 2.08 -17.09
N HIS A 45 -8.50 2.18 -17.56
CA HIS A 45 -7.43 1.25 -17.21
C HIS A 45 -6.12 2.00 -17.03
N ASP A 46 -5.34 1.55 -16.06
CA ASP A 46 -3.97 2.00 -15.86
C ASP A 46 -3.02 0.89 -16.30
N ILE A 47 -2.13 1.23 -17.22
CA ILE A 47 -0.96 0.42 -17.52
C ILE A 47 0.22 1.04 -16.78
N THR A 48 1.03 0.22 -16.14
CA THR A 48 2.24 0.67 -15.47
C THR A 48 3.38 -0.25 -15.86
N PHE A 49 4.40 0.32 -16.47
CA PHE A 49 5.67 -0.34 -16.68
C PHE A 49 6.69 0.25 -15.72
N GLU A 50 7.36 -0.61 -14.97
CA GLU A 50 8.35 -0.25 -13.96
C GLU A 50 9.58 -1.12 -14.17
N ALA A 51 10.75 -0.50 -14.23
CA ALA A 51 12.00 -1.22 -14.33
C ALA A 51 13.07 -0.56 -13.46
N ALA A 52 13.70 -1.35 -12.61
CA ALA A 52 14.60 -0.91 -11.56
C ALA A 52 15.88 -1.75 -11.50
N TRP A 53 17.03 -1.07 -11.40
CA TRP A 53 18.35 -1.68 -11.27
C TRP A 53 19.28 -0.84 -10.39
N PRO A 54 19.71 -1.33 -9.20
CA PRO A 54 19.06 -2.35 -8.38
C PRO A 54 17.83 -1.80 -7.61
N GLU A 55 16.75 -2.59 -7.52
CA GLU A 55 15.54 -2.23 -6.77
C GLU A 55 15.72 -2.49 -5.27
N LEU A 56 15.27 -1.56 -4.43
CA LEU A 56 15.21 -1.76 -2.97
C LEU A 56 13.82 -2.26 -2.56
N PHE A 57 13.72 -3.53 -2.19
CA PHE A 57 12.48 -4.11 -1.72
C PHE A 57 12.40 -4.13 -0.19
N ILE A 58 11.23 -3.79 0.35
CA ILE A 58 10.94 -3.86 1.78
C ILE A 58 10.06 -5.08 2.05
N ASP A 59 10.58 -6.05 2.80
CA ASP A 59 9.82 -7.20 3.25
C ASP A 59 8.76 -6.84 4.30
N ARG A 60 7.78 -7.72 4.47
CA ARG A 60 6.73 -7.67 5.49
C ARG A 60 7.27 -7.50 6.91
N ASN A 61 8.48 -7.97 7.18
CA ASN A 61 9.17 -7.81 8.47
C ASN A 61 9.93 -6.48 8.63
N GLY A 62 9.90 -5.60 7.61
CA GLY A 62 10.70 -4.38 7.57
C GLY A 62 12.16 -4.60 7.19
N GLY A 63 12.51 -5.78 6.69
CA GLY A 63 13.84 -6.08 6.17
C GLY A 63 14.04 -5.51 4.76
N TYR A 64 15.21 -4.95 4.50
CA TYR A 64 15.59 -4.40 3.21
C TYR A 64 16.33 -5.43 2.36
N TRP A 65 15.89 -5.57 1.12
CA TRP A 65 16.42 -6.51 0.14
C TRP A 65 16.79 -5.78 -1.14
N ASP A 66 18.05 -5.87 -1.54
CA ASP A 66 18.50 -5.39 -2.84
C ASP A 66 18.27 -6.47 -3.90
N VAL A 67 17.44 -6.16 -4.89
CA VAL A 67 17.18 -7.00 -6.05
C VAL A 67 17.99 -6.45 -7.22
N PRO A 68 18.91 -7.24 -7.82
CA PRO A 68 19.79 -6.75 -8.88
C PRO A 68 19.04 -6.19 -10.09
N GLU A 69 17.95 -6.83 -10.48
CA GLU A 69 17.12 -6.46 -11.62
C GLU A 69 15.66 -6.80 -11.33
N ALA A 70 14.78 -5.83 -11.51
CA ALA A 70 13.35 -6.04 -11.45
C ALA A 70 12.63 -5.26 -12.55
N ILE A 71 11.79 -5.97 -13.28
CA ILE A 71 10.95 -5.42 -14.35
C ILE A 71 9.52 -5.87 -14.07
N SER A 72 8.57 -4.93 -14.06
CA SER A 72 7.15 -5.24 -13.96
C SER A 72 6.32 -4.49 -14.98
N LEU A 73 5.33 -5.19 -15.51
CA LEU A 73 4.29 -4.64 -16.37
C LEU A 73 2.94 -4.99 -15.74
N ASN A 74 2.20 -3.98 -15.31
CA ASN A 74 0.92 -4.12 -14.64
C ASN A 74 -0.20 -3.47 -15.46
N PHE A 75 -1.33 -4.16 -15.54
CA PHE A 75 -2.59 -3.68 -16.08
C PHE A 75 -3.62 -3.69 -14.95
N SER A 76 -4.25 -2.56 -14.65
CA SER A 76 -5.27 -2.48 -13.60
C SER A 76 -6.48 -1.68 -14.02
N SER A 77 -7.66 -2.07 -13.55
CA SER A 77 -8.86 -1.26 -13.75
C SER A 77 -8.86 -0.02 -12.85
N LEU A 78 -9.31 1.10 -13.42
CA LEU A 78 -9.64 2.32 -12.69
C LEU A 78 -11.04 2.18 -12.10
N ILE A 79 -11.24 2.68 -10.87
CA ILE A 79 -12.47 2.47 -10.10
C ILE A 79 -13.20 3.78 -9.79
N PHE A 80 -14.53 3.70 -9.83
CA PHE A 80 -15.50 4.60 -9.19
C PHE A 80 -15.76 4.14 -7.74
N GLU A 81 -16.13 5.03 -6.82
CA GLU A 81 -16.23 4.86 -5.34
C GLU A 81 -16.61 3.46 -4.74
N SER A 82 -17.32 2.58 -5.45
CA SER A 82 -17.47 1.15 -5.13
C SER A 82 -17.47 0.27 -6.39
N GLY A 83 -16.93 -0.95 -6.34
CA GLY A 83 -16.95 -1.86 -7.49
C GLY A 83 -15.87 -2.94 -7.53
N LEU A 84 -15.82 -3.63 -8.68
CA LEU A 84 -14.86 -4.68 -8.97
C LEU A 84 -13.54 -4.09 -9.49
N ARG A 85 -12.44 -4.40 -8.79
CA ARG A 85 -11.07 -4.13 -9.19
C ARG A 85 -10.45 -5.39 -9.73
N TYR A 86 -9.64 -5.26 -10.75
CA TYR A 86 -8.70 -6.29 -11.11
C TYR A 86 -7.35 -5.68 -11.49
N ARG A 87 -6.29 -6.43 -11.24
CA ARG A 87 -4.92 -6.12 -11.62
C ARG A 87 -4.28 -7.39 -12.13
N VAL A 88 -3.73 -7.35 -13.33
CA VAL A 88 -2.94 -8.43 -13.92
C VAL A 88 -1.58 -7.88 -14.26
N GLY A 89 -0.52 -8.56 -13.85
CA GLY A 89 0.84 -8.10 -14.08
C GLY A 89 1.79 -9.22 -14.41
N LEU A 90 2.80 -8.91 -15.21
CA LEU A 90 3.97 -9.72 -15.47
C LEU A 90 5.14 -9.12 -14.70
N HIS A 91 5.84 -9.93 -13.92
CA HIS A 91 7.03 -9.51 -13.20
C HIS A 91 8.20 -10.44 -13.54
N LYS A 92 9.35 -9.85 -13.81
CA LYS A 92 10.61 -10.53 -14.06
C LYS A 92 11.63 -9.99 -13.06
N ASN A 93 12.15 -10.88 -12.24
CA ASN A 93 13.28 -10.58 -11.35
C ASN A 93 14.50 -11.34 -11.84
N SER A 94 15.67 -10.70 -11.87
CA SER A 94 16.94 -11.36 -12.20
C SER A 94 17.97 -11.16 -11.08
N GLY A 95 18.84 -12.16 -10.91
CA GLY A 95 19.85 -12.17 -9.85
C GLY A 95 19.31 -12.64 -8.49
N ASN A 96 20.23 -12.90 -7.56
CA ASN A 96 19.87 -13.32 -6.21
C ASN A 96 19.71 -12.09 -5.31
N PRO A 97 18.57 -11.94 -4.60
CA PRO A 97 18.35 -10.82 -3.69
C PRO A 97 19.35 -10.88 -2.53
N GLN A 98 19.89 -9.73 -2.16
CA GLN A 98 20.83 -9.59 -1.06
C GLN A 98 20.20 -8.80 0.08
N ALA A 99 20.34 -9.30 1.31
CA ALA A 99 19.87 -8.56 2.47
C ALA A 99 20.80 -7.35 2.71
N VAL A 100 20.22 -6.15 2.78
CA VAL A 100 20.98 -4.93 3.09
C VAL A 100 21.38 -4.91 4.57
N ASN A 101 20.60 -5.58 5.43
CA ASN A 101 20.84 -5.72 6.86
C ASN A 101 21.22 -7.17 7.21
N ALA A 102 22.31 -7.36 7.95
CA ALA A 102 22.90 -8.67 8.27
C ALA A 102 22.03 -9.62 9.14
N ASN A 103 20.88 -9.16 9.64
CA ASN A 103 19.98 -9.94 10.52
C ASN A 103 18.74 -10.51 9.81
N CYS A 104 18.69 -10.50 8.47
CA CYS A 104 17.53 -10.99 7.73
C CYS A 104 17.68 -12.49 7.41
N GLY A 105 16.63 -13.28 7.67
CA GLY A 105 16.55 -14.71 7.33
C GLY A 105 16.48 -14.97 5.82
N ASP A 106 15.92 -16.09 5.39
CA ASP A 106 15.85 -16.42 3.95
C ASP A 106 15.07 -15.35 3.14
N PRO A 107 15.47 -15.08 1.88
CA PRO A 107 14.80 -14.09 1.04
C PRO A 107 13.35 -14.48 0.75
N PRO A 108 12.41 -13.51 0.72
CA PRO A 108 11.04 -13.78 0.34
C PRO A 108 10.98 -14.47 -1.03
N LEU A 109 10.21 -15.56 -1.13
CA LEU A 109 10.08 -16.31 -2.38
C LEU A 109 9.68 -15.40 -3.54
N ALA A 110 8.87 -14.36 -3.30
CA ALA A 110 8.45 -13.39 -4.31
C ALA A 110 9.61 -12.65 -5.00
N LEU A 111 10.78 -12.53 -4.36
CA LEU A 111 11.98 -11.87 -4.89
C LEU A 111 12.90 -12.83 -5.64
N MET A 112 12.65 -14.14 -5.58
CA MET A 112 13.50 -15.11 -6.24
C MET A 112 13.49 -14.94 -7.76
N PRO A 113 14.66 -15.06 -8.41
CA PRO A 113 14.79 -14.85 -9.85
C PRO A 113 13.82 -15.72 -10.65
N GLY A 114 13.23 -15.12 -11.67
CA GLY A 114 12.24 -15.77 -12.51
C GLY A 114 11.22 -14.81 -13.12
N LEU A 115 10.36 -15.38 -13.95
CA LEU A 115 9.22 -14.72 -14.57
C LEU A 115 7.94 -15.21 -13.90
N CYS A 116 7.13 -14.32 -13.35
CA CYS A 116 5.76 -14.62 -12.94
C CYS A 116 4.73 -13.76 -13.61
N THR A 117 3.56 -14.35 -13.77
CA THR A 117 2.30 -13.63 -13.93
C THR A 117 1.59 -13.61 -12.59
N LYS A 118 1.08 -12.45 -12.19
CA LYS A 118 0.24 -12.26 -11.01
C LYS A 118 -1.09 -11.66 -11.45
N ALA A 119 -2.18 -12.16 -10.90
CA ALA A 119 -3.52 -11.62 -11.09
C ALA A 119 -4.15 -11.43 -9.72
N VAL A 120 -4.87 -10.32 -9.55
CA VAL A 120 -5.58 -9.95 -8.35
C VAL A 120 -6.95 -9.44 -8.77
N PHE A 121 -8.00 -9.93 -8.13
CA PHE A 121 -9.34 -9.39 -8.27
C PHE A 121 -9.87 -9.05 -6.89
N SER A 122 -10.63 -7.98 -6.76
CA SER A 122 -11.25 -7.59 -5.49
C SER A 122 -12.54 -6.86 -5.74
N TYR A 123 -13.51 -7.05 -4.86
CA TYR A 123 -14.74 -6.27 -4.82
C TYR A 123 -14.70 -5.37 -3.58
N GLU A 124 -14.81 -4.07 -3.81
CA GLU A 124 -14.84 -3.05 -2.76
C GLU A 124 -16.24 -2.46 -2.66
N ASN A 125 -16.80 -2.43 -1.45
CA ASN A 125 -18.07 -1.82 -1.16
C ASN A 125 -17.93 -0.89 0.04
N SER A 126 -18.44 0.33 -0.08
CA SER A 126 -18.40 1.34 0.96
C SER A 126 -19.81 1.90 1.17
N ARG A 127 -20.21 2.07 2.42
CA ARG A 127 -21.49 2.67 2.79
C ARG A 127 -21.26 3.71 3.87
N ASP A 128 -21.70 4.93 3.59
CA ASP A 128 -21.77 5.99 4.59
C ASP A 128 -22.98 5.72 5.50
N ILE A 129 -22.72 5.55 6.79
CA ILE A 129 -23.76 5.54 7.83
C ILE A 129 -24.28 6.95 8.02
N TRP A 130 -23.38 7.92 7.99
CA TRP A 130 -23.67 9.34 8.17
C TRP A 130 -22.68 10.17 7.37
N ARG A 131 -23.16 11.23 6.72
CA ARG A 131 -22.31 12.23 6.05
C ARG A 131 -23.03 13.56 6.05
N GLU A 132 -22.38 14.59 6.57
CA GLU A 132 -22.89 15.96 6.47
C GLU A 132 -22.30 16.62 5.23
N LYS A 133 -23.03 16.59 4.11
CA LYS A 133 -22.62 17.30 2.89
C LYS A 133 -22.71 18.80 3.13
N GLU A 134 -21.67 19.53 2.76
CA GLU A 134 -21.75 20.98 2.75
C GLU A 134 -22.77 21.43 1.69
N VAL A 135 -23.89 21.99 2.14
CA VAL A 135 -24.77 22.74 1.25
C VAL A 135 -23.92 23.88 0.69
N LYS A 136 -23.69 23.88 -0.63
CA LYS A 136 -23.18 25.05 -1.35
C LYS A 136 -24.21 26.17 -1.19
N LYS A 137 -24.21 26.85 -0.04
CA LYS A 137 -24.97 28.08 0.13
C LYS A 137 -24.42 29.01 -0.94
N SER A 138 -25.29 29.33 -1.91
CA SER A 138 -25.07 30.39 -2.87
C SER A 138 -24.54 31.60 -2.12
N ASN A 139 -23.64 32.33 -2.75
CA ASN A 139 -23.01 33.54 -2.22
C ASN A 139 -24.04 34.48 -1.58
N ILE A 140 -24.36 34.32 -0.29
CA ILE A 140 -25.10 35.31 0.47
C ILE A 140 -24.08 36.41 0.74
N ARG A 141 -24.03 37.37 -0.20
CA ARG A 141 -23.38 38.66 0.03
C ARG A 141 -24.06 39.28 1.24
N THR A 142 -23.40 39.25 2.39
CA THR A 142 -23.73 40.17 3.48
C THR A 142 -23.60 41.59 2.94
N ARG A 143 -24.53 42.47 3.35
CA ARG A 143 -24.63 43.88 2.94
C ARG A 143 -23.37 44.70 3.27
N SER A 144 -22.48 44.19 4.11
CA SER A 144 -21.08 44.59 4.25
C SER A 144 -20.19 43.62 3.47
N GLY A 145 -19.42 44.09 2.49
CA GLY A 145 -18.68 43.32 1.47
C GLY A 145 -17.63 42.27 1.88
N ARG A 146 -17.69 41.69 3.09
CA ARG A 146 -16.87 40.55 3.51
C ARG A 146 -17.56 39.22 3.18
N ARG A 147 -17.07 38.53 2.14
CA ARG A 147 -17.39 37.12 1.89
C ARG A 147 -16.70 36.26 2.96
N ASN A 148 -17.36 36.01 4.07
CA ASN A 148 -16.86 35.06 5.07
C ASN A 148 -17.44 33.66 4.83
N VAL A 149 -17.07 33.02 3.72
CA VAL A 149 -17.14 31.56 3.63
C VAL A 149 -15.76 31.07 4.08
N SER A 150 -15.62 30.68 5.35
CA SER A 150 -14.38 30.06 5.81
C SER A 150 -14.24 28.71 5.12
N GLN A 151 -13.44 28.68 4.04
CA GLN A 151 -13.04 27.45 3.36
C GLN A 151 -12.23 26.60 4.34
N SER A 152 -12.47 25.29 4.38
CA SER A 152 -11.66 24.37 5.19
C SER A 152 -10.18 24.46 4.80
N TYR A 153 -9.29 24.14 5.74
CA TYR A 153 -7.86 24.08 5.45
C TYR A 153 -7.53 23.01 4.41
N ASP A 154 -8.34 21.94 4.38
CA ASP A 154 -8.32 20.89 3.36
C ASP A 154 -9.76 20.61 2.89
N VAL A 155 -10.00 20.67 1.58
CA VAL A 155 -11.32 20.41 0.99
C VAL A 155 -11.76 18.96 1.20
N ARG A 156 -10.85 17.99 1.29
CA ARG A 156 -11.19 16.57 1.51
C ARG A 156 -11.71 16.27 2.92
N LEU A 157 -11.47 17.18 3.86
CA LEU A 157 -11.86 17.06 5.26
C LEU A 157 -13.02 17.98 5.62
N ASN A 158 -13.69 18.59 4.63
CA ASN A 158 -14.82 19.48 4.86
C ASN A 158 -16.13 18.75 5.22
N GLU A 159 -16.24 17.47 4.84
CA GLU A 159 -17.41 16.63 5.02
C GLU A 159 -17.16 15.61 6.15
N PRO A 160 -17.68 15.87 7.36
CA PRO A 160 -17.61 14.90 8.42
C PRO A 160 -18.53 13.73 8.07
N HIS A 161 -18.03 12.52 8.29
CA HIS A 161 -18.71 11.31 7.88
C HIS A 161 -18.34 10.13 8.80
N ALA A 162 -19.23 9.15 8.82
CA ALA A 162 -19.00 7.84 9.39
C ALA A 162 -19.32 6.82 8.29
N ALA A 163 -18.34 6.01 7.91
CA ALA A 163 -18.49 5.04 6.84
C ALA A 163 -17.91 3.67 7.22
N ILE A 164 -18.58 2.63 6.75
CA ILE A 164 -18.08 1.25 6.78
C ILE A 164 -17.73 0.87 5.35
N SER A 165 -16.53 0.32 5.16
CA SER A 165 -16.14 -0.26 3.88
C SER A 165 -15.55 -1.65 4.05
N GLY A 166 -15.73 -2.47 3.03
CA GLY A 166 -15.26 -3.85 2.98
C GLY A 166 -14.66 -4.16 1.62
N ILE A 167 -13.58 -4.93 1.64
CA ILE A 167 -12.93 -5.45 0.44
C ILE A 167 -12.81 -6.96 0.60
N VAL A 168 -13.18 -7.70 -0.43
CA VAL A 168 -12.93 -9.14 -0.53
C VAL A 168 -12.33 -9.41 -1.90
N GLY A 169 -11.27 -10.22 -1.96
CA GLY A 169 -10.59 -10.48 -3.21
C GLY A 169 -9.82 -11.78 -3.23
N GLY A 170 -9.31 -12.12 -4.41
CA GLY A 170 -8.44 -13.25 -4.64
C GLY A 170 -7.18 -12.83 -5.36
N THR A 171 -6.11 -13.57 -5.09
CA THR A 171 -4.82 -13.46 -5.77
C THR A 171 -4.51 -14.80 -6.44
N CYS A 172 -3.91 -14.75 -7.61
CA CYS A 172 -3.36 -15.88 -8.32
C CYS A 172 -1.97 -15.50 -8.84
N ALA A 173 -0.99 -16.38 -8.71
CA ALA A 173 0.34 -16.19 -9.24
C ALA A 173 0.78 -17.48 -9.94
N ALA A 174 1.38 -17.34 -11.11
CA ALA A 174 1.97 -18.43 -11.87
C ALA A 174 3.42 -18.10 -12.21
N TRP A 175 4.33 -19.03 -11.96
CA TRP A 175 5.75 -18.88 -12.25
C TRP A 175 6.07 -19.59 -13.57
N LEU A 176 6.39 -18.80 -14.59
CA LEU A 176 6.60 -19.24 -15.98
C LEU A 176 8.04 -19.65 -16.26
N SER A 177 9.01 -18.99 -15.62
CA SER A 177 10.44 -19.28 -15.78
C SER A 177 11.17 -19.03 -14.46
N GLY A 178 12.17 -19.85 -14.13
CA GLY A 178 12.84 -19.86 -12.82
C GLY A 178 13.35 -21.23 -12.38
N ARG A 179 13.03 -22.29 -13.12
CA ARG A 179 13.61 -23.62 -12.93
C ARG A 179 14.78 -23.82 -13.90
N ARG A 180 15.94 -23.23 -13.64
CA ARG A 180 17.18 -23.75 -14.22
C ARG A 180 17.60 -24.96 -13.38
N SER A 181 17.19 -26.14 -13.82
CA SER A 181 18.01 -27.33 -13.61
C SER A 181 19.25 -27.18 -14.50
N SER A 182 20.36 -26.68 -13.95
CA SER A 182 21.66 -26.91 -14.59
C SER A 182 22.06 -28.35 -14.30
N LEU A 183 22.04 -29.17 -15.34
CA LEU A 183 22.76 -30.42 -15.34
C LEU A 183 24.26 -30.12 -15.17
N ALA A 184 24.84 -30.76 -14.15
CA ALA A 184 26.25 -31.12 -13.93
C ALA A 184 27.29 -30.00 -13.72
N ILE A 185 27.87 -29.91 -12.51
CA ILE A 185 29.19 -30.46 -12.10
C ILE A 185 29.46 -29.99 -10.65
N ASP A 186 29.84 -30.95 -9.79
CA ASP A 186 30.37 -30.91 -8.42
C ASP A 186 30.33 -29.64 -7.55
N GLY A 187 29.81 -29.83 -6.33
CA GLY A 187 30.55 -29.39 -5.14
C GLY A 187 30.11 -28.13 -4.38
N ALA A 188 28.81 -27.85 -4.19
CA ALA A 188 28.39 -26.83 -3.19
C ALA A 188 27.00 -27.13 -2.58
N GLN A 189 26.92 -28.20 -1.80
CA GLN A 189 25.72 -28.55 -1.02
C GLN A 189 25.59 -27.59 0.18
N SER A 190 24.80 -26.52 0.06
CA SER A 190 24.19 -25.83 1.22
C SER A 190 23.27 -24.64 0.88
N ARG A 191 23.18 -24.18 -0.37
CA ARG A 191 22.41 -22.97 -0.70
C ARG A 191 21.31 -23.13 -1.77
N GLU A 192 21.14 -24.35 -2.29
CA GLU A 192 20.18 -24.68 -3.37
C GLU A 192 18.80 -25.15 -2.88
N GLN A 193 18.57 -25.24 -1.56
CA GLN A 193 17.31 -25.76 -1.02
C GLN A 193 16.12 -24.79 -1.11
N ALA A 194 16.35 -23.48 -1.21
CA ALA A 194 15.28 -22.48 -1.28
C ALA A 194 14.51 -22.46 -2.62
N VAL A 195 15.12 -22.97 -3.70
CA VAL A 195 14.50 -22.97 -5.05
C VAL A 195 13.63 -24.21 -5.28
N LYS A 196 13.75 -25.25 -4.44
CA LYS A 196 13.23 -26.59 -4.76
C LYS A 196 11.72 -26.76 -4.57
N ASN A 197 11.04 -25.90 -3.81
CA ASN A 197 9.62 -26.05 -3.43
C ASN A 197 8.73 -24.85 -3.84
N ARG A 198 9.04 -24.17 -4.95
CA ARG A 198 8.13 -23.16 -5.48
C ARG A 198 7.03 -23.84 -6.29
N SER A 199 5.78 -23.78 -5.81
CA SER A 199 4.64 -24.25 -6.59
C SER A 199 4.53 -23.45 -7.89
N LEU A 200 4.26 -24.13 -9.01
CA LEU A 200 4.12 -23.51 -10.33
C LEU A 200 2.99 -22.46 -10.34
N ILE A 201 1.95 -22.70 -9.52
CA ILE A 201 0.77 -21.86 -9.36
C ILE A 201 0.51 -21.70 -7.86
N ALA A 202 0.11 -20.50 -7.45
CA ALA A 202 -0.35 -20.17 -6.11
C ALA A 202 -1.64 -19.35 -6.22
N ALA A 203 -2.63 -19.66 -5.39
CA ALA A 203 -3.87 -18.91 -5.33
C ALA A 203 -4.33 -18.76 -3.88
N ASP A 204 -4.89 -17.61 -3.54
CA ASP A 204 -5.31 -17.30 -2.18
C ASP A 204 -6.39 -16.22 -2.16
N LEU A 205 -7.15 -16.15 -1.07
CA LEU A 205 -8.16 -15.11 -0.84
C LEU A 205 -7.67 -14.14 0.23
N PHE A 206 -8.07 -12.88 0.11
CA PHE A 206 -7.81 -11.84 1.09
C PHE A 206 -9.06 -11.02 1.33
N GLY A 207 -9.10 -10.34 2.46
CA GLY A 207 -10.19 -9.43 2.78
C GLY A 207 -9.76 -8.34 3.73
N SER A 208 -10.48 -7.22 3.69
CA SER A 208 -10.33 -6.18 4.69
C SER A 208 -11.66 -5.55 5.04
N PHE A 209 -11.82 -5.18 6.30
CA PHE A 209 -12.96 -4.43 6.81
C PHE A 209 -12.44 -3.13 7.41
N CYS A 210 -13.07 -2.01 7.07
CA CYS A 210 -12.67 -0.69 7.51
C CYS A 210 -13.87 0.05 8.09
N TYR A 211 -13.65 0.69 9.24
CA TYR A 211 -14.56 1.66 9.82
C TYR A 211 -13.84 3.00 9.87
N THR A 212 -14.48 4.03 9.35
CA THR A 212 -13.94 5.39 9.33
C THR A 212 -14.94 6.31 10.01
N PHE A 213 -14.44 7.14 10.92
CA PHE A 213 -15.22 8.14 11.62
C PHE A 213 -14.45 9.45 11.61
N GLN A 214 -15.04 10.49 11.06
CA GLN A 214 -14.51 11.84 11.04
C GLN A 214 -15.50 12.80 11.68
N HIS A 215 -15.03 13.50 12.69
CA HIS A 215 -15.72 14.58 13.35
C HIS A 215 -15.13 15.93 12.95
N GLY A 216 -16.02 16.88 12.65
CA GLY A 216 -15.72 18.26 12.33
C GLY A 216 -15.21 18.52 10.90
N LYS A 217 -15.14 19.81 10.53
CA LYS A 217 -15.02 20.28 9.14
C LYS A 217 -13.65 20.85 8.79
N PHE A 218 -12.72 20.81 9.74
CA PHE A 218 -11.36 21.34 9.60
C PHE A 218 -11.30 22.78 9.06
N LYS A 219 -12.10 23.66 9.67
CA LYS A 219 -12.28 25.09 9.42
C LYS A 219 -11.82 25.95 10.60
N ASN A 220 -12.05 25.51 11.83
CA ASN A 220 -11.75 26.29 13.02
C ASN A 220 -10.27 26.16 13.39
N LEU A 221 -9.79 27.08 14.24
CA LEU A 221 -8.38 27.13 14.64
C LEU A 221 -7.99 25.97 15.58
N TYR A 222 -8.91 25.40 16.34
CA TYR A 222 -8.59 24.36 17.32
C TYR A 222 -9.74 23.36 17.45
N GLY A 223 -9.41 22.08 17.68
CA GLY A 223 -10.36 21.04 18.09
C GLY A 223 -11.44 20.68 17.06
N ASP A 224 -11.25 21.01 15.78
CA ASP A 224 -12.28 20.89 14.73
C ASP A 224 -12.11 19.68 13.82
N LEU A 225 -11.03 18.91 13.98
CA LEU A 225 -10.86 17.67 13.25
C LEU A 225 -10.38 16.59 14.20
N THR A 226 -11.21 15.56 14.34
CA THR A 226 -10.84 14.28 14.95
C THR A 226 -11.28 13.20 14.00
N ARG A 227 -10.36 12.33 13.60
CA ARG A 227 -10.64 11.23 12.69
C ARG A 227 -10.02 9.94 13.22
N VAL A 228 -10.79 8.88 13.15
CA VAL A 228 -10.41 7.54 13.56
C VAL A 228 -10.74 6.60 12.42
N ASP A 229 -9.73 5.91 11.90
CA ASP A 229 -9.92 4.84 10.93
C ASP A 229 -9.40 3.53 11.53
N ALA A 230 -10.25 2.52 11.59
CA ALA A 230 -9.91 1.19 12.06
C ALA A 230 -10.08 0.19 10.90
N ARG A 231 -8.98 -0.47 10.51
CA ARG A 231 -8.96 -1.40 9.38
C ARG A 231 -8.42 -2.76 9.79
N LEU A 232 -9.27 -3.77 9.73
CA LEU A 232 -8.90 -5.17 9.88
C LEU A 232 -8.56 -5.77 8.52
N ASN A 233 -7.41 -6.40 8.39
CA ASN A 233 -6.93 -7.05 7.17
C ASN A 233 -6.65 -8.53 7.43
N ILE A 234 -7.17 -9.38 6.55
CA ILE A 234 -6.84 -10.80 6.45
C ILE A 234 -6.06 -10.95 5.14
N CYS A 235 -4.74 -11.14 5.26
CA CYS A 235 -3.85 -11.20 4.10
C CYS A 235 -3.96 -12.51 3.31
N SER A 236 -4.34 -13.59 3.97
CA SER A 236 -4.38 -14.94 3.40
C SER A 236 -5.43 -15.78 4.12
N ALA A 237 -6.50 -16.14 3.42
CA ALA A 237 -7.56 -16.98 3.96
C ALA A 237 -7.06 -18.42 4.19
N SER A 238 -6.22 -18.93 3.27
CA SER A 238 -5.64 -20.27 3.39
C SER A 238 -4.70 -20.37 4.60
N ALA A 239 -3.80 -19.40 4.80
CA ALA A 239 -2.95 -19.37 5.98
C ALA A 239 -3.75 -19.17 7.26
N PHE A 240 -4.77 -18.29 7.25
CA PHE A 240 -5.65 -18.07 8.40
C PHE A 240 -6.38 -19.36 8.81
N ALA A 241 -6.99 -20.07 7.86
CA ALA A 241 -7.67 -21.34 8.11
C ALA A 241 -6.70 -22.42 8.63
N CYS A 242 -5.51 -22.51 8.04
CA CYS A 242 -4.47 -23.43 8.49
C CYS A 242 -4.02 -23.11 9.93
N GLY A 243 -3.79 -21.84 10.25
CA GLY A 243 -3.44 -21.39 11.60
C GLY A 243 -4.54 -21.65 12.62
N ALA A 244 -5.81 -21.38 12.26
CA ALA A 244 -6.95 -21.66 13.12
C ALA A 244 -7.10 -23.17 13.37
N ALA A 245 -6.97 -24.00 12.34
CA ALA A 245 -6.99 -25.47 12.48
C ALA A 245 -5.86 -25.97 13.40
N HIS A 246 -4.67 -25.37 13.31
CA HIS A 246 -3.54 -25.69 14.19
C HIS A 246 -3.77 -25.26 15.64
N LEU A 247 -4.46 -24.14 15.88
CA LEU A 247 -4.86 -23.73 17.24
C LEU A 247 -5.87 -24.71 17.82
N VAL A 248 -6.90 -25.07 17.06
CA VAL A 248 -7.92 -26.04 17.48
C VAL A 248 -7.30 -27.40 17.75
N SER A 249 -6.41 -27.89 16.87
CA SER A 249 -5.75 -29.18 17.05
C SER A 249 -4.78 -29.19 18.24
N ASN A 250 -4.11 -28.08 18.56
CA ASN A 250 -3.26 -27.95 19.75
C ASN A 250 -4.07 -27.89 21.05
N VAL A 251 -5.32 -27.40 21.02
CA VAL A 251 -6.21 -27.49 22.19
C VAL A 251 -6.64 -28.94 22.41
N PHE A 252 -6.90 -29.70 21.34
CA PHE A 252 -7.33 -31.10 21.43
C PHE A 252 -6.18 -32.11 21.63
N ARG A 253 -4.98 -31.82 21.13
CA ARG A 253 -3.76 -32.60 21.35
C ARG A 253 -2.87 -31.80 22.30
N LYS A 254 -2.70 -32.26 23.54
CA LYS A 254 -1.78 -31.69 24.57
C LYS A 254 -0.28 -31.74 24.17
N SER A 255 0.06 -31.61 22.89
CA SER A 255 1.43 -31.56 22.42
C SER A 255 1.91 -30.12 22.37
N SER A 256 2.85 -29.80 23.26
CA SER A 256 3.69 -28.60 23.19
C SER A 256 4.67 -28.74 22.03
N MET A 257 4.22 -28.59 20.80
CA MET A 257 5.12 -28.29 19.68
C MET A 257 5.06 -26.79 19.41
N LYS A 258 6.16 -26.10 19.72
CA LYS A 258 6.45 -24.72 19.31
C LYS A 258 6.59 -24.69 17.79
N SER A 259 5.46 -24.78 17.09
CA SER A 259 5.40 -24.61 15.64
C SER A 259 5.52 -23.12 15.32
N GLN A 260 6.41 -22.78 14.38
CA GLN A 260 6.59 -21.43 13.89
C GLN A 260 5.27 -20.97 13.24
N VAL A 261 4.50 -20.15 13.97
CA VAL A 261 3.19 -19.68 13.49
C VAL A 261 3.40 -18.89 12.21
N ASN A 262 2.80 -19.36 11.12
CA ASN A 262 2.81 -18.64 9.85
C ASN A 262 2.21 -17.24 10.08
N GLN A 263 3.03 -16.19 9.95
CA GLN A 263 2.57 -14.82 10.18
C GLN A 263 1.43 -14.40 9.23
N LEU A 264 1.27 -15.08 8.08
CA LEU A 264 0.13 -14.87 7.18
C LEU A 264 -1.20 -15.36 7.77
N ALA A 265 -1.15 -16.23 8.79
CA ALA A 265 -2.31 -16.77 9.46
C ALA A 265 -2.96 -15.79 10.46
N ALA A 266 -2.25 -14.74 10.86
CA ALA A 266 -2.74 -13.78 11.84
C ALA A 266 -3.43 -12.58 11.16
N PRO A 267 -4.66 -12.22 11.56
CA PRO A 267 -5.28 -10.99 11.09
C PRO A 267 -4.53 -9.78 11.63
N ARG A 268 -4.52 -8.69 10.85
CA ARG A 268 -3.83 -7.44 11.18
C ARG A 268 -4.83 -6.31 11.35
N LEU A 269 -4.71 -5.55 12.42
CA LEU A 269 -5.51 -4.38 12.70
C LEU A 269 -4.64 -3.13 12.53
N ASN A 270 -4.99 -2.28 11.57
CA ASN A 270 -4.40 -0.96 11.40
C ASN A 270 -5.33 0.07 12.03
N LEU A 271 -4.81 0.87 12.96
CA LEU A 271 -5.54 1.95 13.61
C LEU A 271 -4.87 3.27 13.25
N ILE A 272 -5.63 4.17 12.62
CA ILE A 272 -5.20 5.51 12.29
C ILE A 272 -5.99 6.49 13.14
N LEU A 273 -5.27 7.30 13.91
CA LEU A 273 -5.82 8.40 14.68
C LEU A 273 -5.28 9.70 14.11
N GLN A 274 -6.16 10.63 13.79
CA GLN A 274 -5.81 11.91 13.19
C GLN A 274 -6.51 13.03 13.96
N GLN A 275 -5.73 13.94 14.52
CA GLN A 275 -6.19 15.01 15.39
C GLN A 275 -5.62 16.35 14.93
N GLN A 276 -6.48 17.36 14.78
CA GLN A 276 -5.99 18.73 14.61
C GLN A 276 -5.31 19.22 15.88
N VAL A 277 -4.10 19.75 15.72
CA VAL A 277 -3.33 20.37 16.79
C VAL A 277 -3.68 21.86 16.87
N ALA A 278 -3.43 22.59 15.78
CA ALA A 278 -3.68 24.03 15.69
C ALA A 278 -3.77 24.47 14.23
N GLY A 279 -4.78 25.25 13.89
CA GLY A 279 -5.05 25.76 12.55
C GLY A 279 -4.92 24.66 11.47
N PRO A 280 -4.06 24.85 10.46
CA PRO A 280 -3.84 23.85 9.39
C PRO A 280 -2.99 22.64 9.80
N ILE A 281 -2.54 22.55 11.06
CA ILE A 281 -1.65 21.50 11.53
C ILE A 281 -2.45 20.32 12.07
N VAL A 282 -2.17 19.15 11.51
CA VAL A 282 -2.79 17.88 11.90
C VAL A 282 -1.72 16.89 12.29
N PHE A 283 -1.88 16.29 13.47
CA PHE A 283 -1.07 15.17 13.91
C PHE A 283 -1.81 13.87 13.62
N ARG A 284 -1.10 12.90 13.07
CA ARG A 284 -1.65 11.59 12.74
C ARG A 284 -0.73 10.48 13.21
N VAL A 285 -1.31 9.47 13.84
CA VAL A 285 -0.65 8.25 14.31
C VAL A 285 -1.25 7.08 13.55
N ASP A 286 -0.42 6.28 12.89
CA ASP A 286 -0.81 5.02 12.25
C ASP A 286 -0.16 3.87 13.01
N SER A 287 -0.96 3.00 13.60
CA SER A 287 -0.50 1.84 14.39
C SER A 287 -0.91 0.55 13.69
N LYS A 288 0.05 -0.32 13.43
CA LYS A 288 -0.17 -1.64 12.84
C LYS A 288 -0.03 -2.68 13.93
N LEU A 289 -1.11 -3.40 14.19
CA LEU A 289 -1.20 -4.45 15.20
C LEU A 289 -1.42 -5.79 14.50
N SER A 290 -0.78 -6.83 14.97
CA SER A 290 -1.01 -8.21 14.56
C SER A 290 -1.66 -8.95 15.72
N LEU A 291 -2.77 -9.62 15.43
CA LEU A 291 -3.54 -10.37 16.42
C LEU A 291 -3.02 -11.81 16.58
N GLY A 292 -1.84 -12.10 16.04
CA GLY A 292 -1.19 -13.41 16.07
C GLY A 292 -0.33 -13.62 17.30
N SER A 293 -0.20 -14.87 17.73
CA SER A 293 0.68 -15.25 18.83
C SER A 293 2.14 -15.15 18.39
N SER A 294 2.94 -14.35 19.11
CA SER A 294 4.40 -14.35 18.99
C SER A 294 5.00 -14.99 20.25
N GLY A 295 5.53 -16.21 20.12
CA GLY A 295 6.25 -16.89 21.20
C GLY A 295 5.37 -17.32 22.38
N GLU A 296 5.87 -17.13 23.61
CA GLU A 296 5.27 -17.62 24.87
C GLU A 296 4.05 -16.82 25.37
N ARG A 297 3.70 -15.70 24.74
CA ARG A 297 2.54 -14.88 25.13
C ARG A 297 1.50 -14.86 24.02
N PHE A 298 0.34 -15.41 24.31
CA PHE A 298 -0.87 -15.19 23.51
C PHE A 298 -1.31 -13.74 23.69
N GLY A 299 -1.27 -12.94 22.62
CA GLY A 299 -1.78 -11.57 22.68
C GLY A 299 -1.47 -10.74 21.41
N PRO A 300 -2.20 -9.63 21.20
CA PRO A 300 -1.92 -8.70 20.12
C PRO A 300 -0.54 -8.07 20.30
N HIS A 301 0.25 -7.99 19.24
CA HIS A 301 1.56 -7.32 19.26
C HIS A 301 1.58 -6.15 18.27
N ILE A 302 2.32 -5.10 18.64
CA ILE A 302 2.51 -3.91 17.80
C ILE A 302 3.59 -4.23 16.76
N GLU A 303 3.21 -4.26 15.48
CA GLU A 303 4.14 -4.46 14.37
C GLU A 303 4.89 -3.18 14.01
N ASP A 304 4.20 -2.04 13.93
CA ASP A 304 4.81 -0.77 13.53
C ASP A 304 3.94 0.39 14.04
N VAL A 305 4.57 1.53 14.31
CA VAL A 305 3.88 2.78 14.65
C VAL A 305 4.53 3.88 13.83
N MET A 306 3.73 4.66 13.12
CA MET A 306 4.19 5.81 12.35
C MET A 306 3.54 7.06 12.91
N TYR A 307 4.38 8.05 13.21
CA TYR A 307 3.94 9.39 13.59
C TYR A 307 4.04 10.30 12.38
N SER A 308 3.03 11.12 12.15
CA SER A 308 3.02 12.05 11.04
C SER A 308 2.45 13.40 11.46
N LEU A 309 3.06 14.46 10.93
CA LEU A 309 2.65 15.84 11.12
C LEU A 309 2.38 16.43 9.75
N SER A 310 1.15 16.89 9.53
CA SER A 310 0.71 17.45 8.25
C SER A 310 0.37 18.92 8.41
N TYR A 311 0.81 19.74 7.47
CA TYR A 311 0.44 21.15 7.34
C TYR A 311 -0.35 21.35 6.05
N SER A 312 -1.64 21.66 6.17
CA SER A 312 -2.53 21.87 5.02
C SER A 312 -2.42 23.29 4.46
N LEU A 313 -2.15 23.40 3.16
CA LEU A 313 -2.00 24.65 2.45
C LEU A 313 -3.36 25.09 1.90
N ARG A 314 -4.04 25.99 2.63
CA ARG A 314 -5.39 26.49 2.30
C ARG A 314 -5.52 27.03 0.88
N LEU A 315 -4.47 27.66 0.35
CA LEU A 315 -4.44 28.23 -1.00
C LEU A 315 -4.48 27.17 -2.10
N LEU A 316 -4.01 25.94 -1.80
CA LEU A 316 -3.88 24.86 -2.76
C LEU A 316 -5.03 23.85 -2.69
N LYS A 317 -6.15 24.20 -2.02
CA LYS A 317 -7.36 23.39 -1.79
C LYS A 317 -7.13 22.09 -0.99
N SER A 318 -6.24 21.22 -1.46
CA SER A 318 -5.89 19.89 -0.94
C SER A 318 -4.37 19.69 -0.77
N GLY A 319 -3.57 20.69 -1.17
CA GLY A 319 -2.11 20.63 -1.02
C GLY A 319 -1.68 20.58 0.43
N LYS A 320 -0.69 19.74 0.77
CA LYS A 320 -0.17 19.61 2.13
C LYS A 320 1.30 19.20 2.17
N VAL A 321 1.99 19.63 3.22
CA VAL A 321 3.31 19.13 3.58
C VAL A 321 3.12 18.08 4.66
N VAL A 322 3.68 16.89 4.48
CA VAL A 322 3.57 15.78 5.43
C VAL A 322 4.97 15.37 5.84
N ALA A 323 5.29 15.50 7.12
CA ALA A 323 6.46 14.88 7.72
C ALA A 323 6.02 13.60 8.43
N TRP A 324 6.70 12.48 8.19
CA TRP A 324 6.44 11.24 8.91
C TRP A 324 7.72 10.62 9.45
N TYR A 325 7.57 9.85 10.53
CA TYR A 325 8.64 9.16 11.21
C TYR A 325 8.16 7.80 11.75
N SER A 326 8.92 6.73 11.49
CA SER A 326 8.71 5.42 12.09
C SER A 326 9.83 5.16 13.10
N PRO A 327 9.54 5.12 14.42
CA PRO A 327 10.55 4.82 15.43
C PRO A 327 11.15 3.41 15.29
N LYS A 328 10.34 2.44 14.83
CA LYS A 328 10.80 1.06 14.66
C LYS A 328 11.85 0.95 13.55
N ARG A 329 11.67 1.73 12.47
CA ARG A 329 12.59 1.75 11.33
C ARG A 329 13.73 2.76 11.50
N LYS A 330 13.58 3.74 12.40
CA LYS A 330 14.49 4.89 12.56
C LYS A 330 14.61 5.71 11.28
N GLU A 331 13.50 5.85 10.58
CA GLU A 331 13.41 6.53 9.29
C GLU A 331 12.30 7.57 9.32
N GLY A 332 12.52 8.66 8.59
CA GLY A 332 11.51 9.68 8.38
C GLY A 332 11.69 10.35 7.03
N MET A 333 10.60 10.93 6.53
CA MET A 333 10.58 11.63 5.26
C MET A 333 9.65 12.83 5.36
N VAL A 334 9.94 13.85 4.54
CA VAL A 334 9.09 15.01 4.35
C VAL A 334 8.63 15.01 2.90
N GLU A 335 7.32 14.96 2.70
CA GLU A 335 6.68 14.94 1.40
C GLU A 335 5.86 16.21 1.19
N LEU A 336 6.01 16.84 0.02
CA LEU A 336 5.10 17.87 -0.45
C LEU A 336 4.09 17.22 -1.41
N ARG A 337 2.81 17.20 -1.02
CA ARG A 337 1.73 16.67 -1.84
C ARG A 337 0.95 17.84 -2.45
N LEU A 338 1.01 17.96 -3.76
CA LEU A 338 0.30 18.97 -4.55
C LEU A 338 -0.78 18.27 -5.38
N TYR A 339 -1.92 18.93 -5.60
CA TYR A 339 -2.97 18.47 -6.54
C TYR A 339 -3.53 17.06 -6.25
N GLU A 340 -3.77 16.76 -4.97
CA GLU A 340 -4.57 15.59 -4.57
C GLU A 340 -6.05 15.89 -4.90
N PHE A 341 -6.51 15.51 -6.10
CA PHE A 341 -7.91 15.64 -6.52
C PHE A 341 -8.74 14.46 -6.06
#